data_AF-A0A5C6CG96-F1
#
_entry.id   AF-A0A5C6CG96-F1
#
_cell.length_a   1.000
_cell.length_b   1.000
_cell.length_c   1.000
_cell.angle_alpha   90.00
_cell.angle_beta   90.00
_cell.angle_gamma   90.00
#
_symmetry.space_group_name_H-M   'P 1'
#
loop_
_entity.id
_entity.type
_entity.pdbx_description
1 polymer ?
#
loop_
_entity_poly.entity_id
_entity_poly.type
_entity_poly.pdbx_seq_one_letter_code
_entity_poly.pdbx_strand_id
1 'polypeptide(L)'
;MPPKNLIPFTSLDREVKQLIGRSWSTMTYRRWIKDGVRGRVLPSRLVAGSRYILDSDLATFLQVDDARVPKGKRRKARGGNRG
;
A
#
# COMPACT_ATOMS: atom_id res chain seq x y z
N MET A 1 19.02 -14.84 -5.07
CA MET A 1 18.42 -13.88 -4.12
C MET A 1 17.72 -12.80 -4.93
N PRO A 2 16.48 -12.40 -4.59
CA PRO A 2 15.85 -11.27 -5.26
C PRO A 2 16.69 -10.00 -5.01
N PRO A 3 16.84 -9.10 -5.99
CA PRO A 3 17.53 -7.82 -5.79
C PRO A 3 16.88 -7.04 -4.63
N LYS A 4 17.70 -6.32 -3.85
CA LYS A 4 17.32 -5.56 -2.63
C LYS A 4 16.15 -4.58 -2.81
N ASN A 5 15.69 -4.35 -4.04
CA ASN A 5 14.67 -3.37 -4.39
C ASN A 5 13.33 -4.02 -4.74
N LEU A 6 13.18 -5.35 -4.60
CA LEU A 6 11.93 -6.07 -4.83
C LEU A 6 11.28 -6.48 -3.50
N ILE A 7 10.12 -5.90 -3.24
CA ILE A 7 9.27 -6.22 -2.10
C ILE A 7 8.35 -7.39 -2.50
N PRO A 8 8.42 -8.54 -1.81
CA PRO A 8 7.45 -9.61 -2.00
C PRO A 8 6.04 -9.12 -1.69
N PHE A 9 5.08 -9.48 -2.54
CA PHE A 9 3.67 -9.11 -2.31
C PHE A 9 3.13 -9.64 -0.96
N THR A 10 3.69 -10.76 -0.48
CA THR A 10 3.34 -11.39 0.79
C THR A 10 3.78 -10.59 2.03
N SER A 11 4.77 -9.71 1.92
CA SER A 11 5.26 -8.86 3.02
C SER A 11 4.94 -7.38 2.83
N LEU A 12 4.23 -7.02 1.76
CA LEU A 12 4.00 -5.65 1.34
C LEU A 12 3.34 -4.78 2.41
N ASP A 13 2.36 -5.31 3.14
CA ASP A 13 1.69 -4.56 4.21
C ASP A 13 2.65 -4.19 5.34
N ARG A 14 3.57 -5.08 5.70
CA ARG A 14 4.58 -4.85 6.73
C ARG A 14 5.58 -3.81 6.28
N GLU A 15 6.10 -3.92 5.06
CA GLU A 15 7.06 -2.96 4.49
C GLU A 15 6.44 -1.55 4.40
N VAL A 16 5.23 -1.44 3.86
CA VAL A 16 4.53 -0.15 3.78
C VAL A 16 4.29 0.44 5.17
N LYS A 17 3.95 -0.39 6.16
CA LYS A 17 3.80 0.05 7.55
C LYS A 17 5.10 0.62 8.13
N GLN A 18 6.24 0.04 7.80
CA GLN A 18 7.55 0.55 8.24
C GLN A 18 7.92 1.86 7.53
N LEU A 19 7.57 2.00 6.24
CA LEU A 19 7.89 3.19 5.45
C LEU A 19 7.05 4.41 5.82
N ILE A 20 5.72 4.25 5.99
CA ILE A 20 4.79 5.39 6.15
C ILE A 20 3.96 5.35 7.43
N GLY A 21 4.19 4.38 8.32
CA GLY A 21 3.43 4.22 9.57
C GLY A 21 1.97 3.79 9.38
N ARG A 22 1.58 3.45 8.15
CA ARG A 22 0.24 2.99 7.75
C ARG A 22 0.36 1.82 6.80
N SER A 23 -0.68 1.01 6.70
CA SER A 23 -0.77 -0.04 5.69
C SER A 23 -2.23 -0.30 5.33
N TRP A 24 -2.42 -1.01 4.22
CA TRP A 24 -3.72 -1.51 3.80
C TRP A 24 -3.75 -3.03 3.83
N SER A 25 -4.94 -3.61 3.71
CA SER A 25 -5.08 -5.06 3.60
C SER A 25 -4.48 -5.57 2.29
N THR A 26 -4.05 -6.83 2.28
CA THR A 26 -3.59 -7.53 1.07
C THR A 26 -4.58 -7.42 -0.08
N MET A 27 -5.88 -7.47 0.21
CA MET A 27 -6.94 -7.33 -0.80
C MET A 27 -6.94 -5.93 -1.44
N THR A 28 -6.72 -4.87 -0.66
CA THR A 28 -6.62 -3.51 -1.18
C THR A 28 -5.44 -3.39 -2.15
N TYR A 29 -4.26 -3.90 -1.78
CA TYR A 29 -3.12 -3.92 -2.70
C TYR A 29 -3.39 -4.74 -3.95
N ARG A 30 -4.11 -5.88 -3.85
CA ARG A 30 -4.53 -6.66 -5.03
C ARG A 30 -5.40 -5.83 -5.96
N ARG A 31 -6.36 -5.07 -5.42
CA ARG A 31 -7.21 -4.16 -6.21
C ARG A 31 -6.38 -3.06 -6.87
N TRP A 32 -5.44 -2.45 -6.16
CA TRP A 32 -4.57 -1.42 -6.75
C TRP A 32 -3.72 -1.94 -7.91
N ILE A 33 -3.30 -3.21 -7.86
CA ILE A 33 -2.55 -3.84 -8.95
C ILE A 33 -3.47 -4.25 -10.10
N LYS A 34 -4.69 -4.75 -9.81
CA LYS A 34 -5.59 -5.31 -10.83
C LYS A 34 -6.46 -4.24 -11.49
N ASP A 35 -7.16 -3.47 -10.66
CA ASP A 35 -8.19 -2.52 -11.06
C ASP A 35 -7.69 -1.07 -10.97
N GLY A 36 -6.56 -0.86 -10.30
CA GLY A 36 -6.06 0.46 -9.98
C GLY A 36 -6.85 1.16 -8.88
N VAL A 37 -6.47 2.41 -8.63
CA VAL A 37 -7.15 3.34 -7.72
C VAL A 37 -6.88 4.75 -8.23
N ARG A 38 -7.93 5.59 -8.29
CA ARG A 38 -7.81 6.99 -8.73
C ARG A 38 -7.09 7.14 -10.08
N GLY A 39 -7.39 6.26 -11.04
CA GLY A 39 -6.81 6.27 -12.39
C GLY A 39 -5.34 5.83 -12.47
N ARG A 40 -4.80 5.22 -11.41
CA ARG A 40 -3.41 4.73 -11.36
C ARG A 40 -3.39 3.27 -10.95
N VAL A 41 -2.42 2.52 -11.47
CA VAL A 41 -2.21 1.10 -11.14
C VAL A 41 -0.89 0.98 -10.38
N LEU A 42 -0.85 0.17 -9.33
CA LEU A 42 0.40 -0.16 -8.64
C LEU A 42 1.18 -1.17 -9.51
N PRO A 43 2.37 -0.82 -10.03
CA PRO A 43 3.15 -1.75 -10.84
C PRO A 43 3.54 -2.98 -10.02
N SER A 44 3.44 -4.15 -10.64
CA SER A 44 3.92 -5.39 -10.03
C SER A 44 4.56 -6.29 -11.07
N ARG A 45 5.48 -7.14 -10.62
CA ARG A 45 6.28 -8.04 -11.45
C ARG A 45 6.09 -9.47 -10.98
N LEU A 46 5.88 -10.39 -11.92
CA LEU A 46 5.87 -11.82 -11.64
C LEU A 46 7.28 -12.37 -11.89
N VAL A 47 7.90 -12.91 -10.86
CA VAL A 47 9.23 -13.52 -10.91
C VAL A 47 9.11 -14.90 -10.27
N ALA A 48 9.42 -15.95 -11.05
CA ALA A 48 9.34 -17.34 -10.59
C ALA A 48 8.01 -17.70 -9.86
N GLY A 49 6.88 -17.26 -10.42
CA GLY A 49 5.54 -17.52 -9.86
C GLY A 49 5.16 -16.66 -8.65
N SER A 50 6.09 -15.88 -8.10
CA SER A 50 5.83 -14.95 -7.00
C SER A 50 5.67 -13.53 -7.51
N ARG A 51 4.77 -12.77 -6.88
CA ARG A 51 4.54 -11.36 -7.21
C ARG A 51 5.42 -10.47 -6.35
N TYR A 52 6.05 -9.48 -6.98
CA TYR A 52 6.91 -8.50 -6.36
C TYR A 52 6.53 -7.09 -6.80
N ILE A 53 6.87 -6.11 -5.98
CA ILE A 53 6.73 -4.69 -6.27
C ILE A 53 8.11 -4.06 -6.11
N LEU A 54 8.48 -3.14 -7.01
CA LEU A 54 9.68 -2.37 -6.80
C LEU A 54 9.48 -1.34 -5.70
N ASP A 55 10.49 -1.18 -4.85
CA ASP A 55 10.48 -0.15 -3.81
C ASP A 55 10.29 1.27 -4.39
N SER A 56 10.94 1.58 -5.51
CA SER A 56 10.76 2.87 -6.21
C SER A 56 9.33 3.08 -6.70
N ASP A 57 8.71 2.05 -7.29
CA ASP A 57 7.34 2.12 -7.81
C ASP A 57 6.34 2.30 -6.66
N LEU A 58 6.58 1.60 -5.54
CA LEU A 58 5.78 1.72 -4.33
C LEU A 58 5.89 3.13 -3.73
N ALA A 59 7.11 3.66 -3.60
CA ALA A 59 7.35 5.00 -3.07
C ALA A 59 6.66 6.07 -3.94
N THR A 60 6.83 6.04 -5.26
CA THR A 60 6.16 6.97 -6.18
C THR A 60 4.63 6.85 -6.10
N PHE A 61 4.12 5.62 -6.06
CA PHE A 61 2.68 5.37 -5.97
C PHE A 61 2.08 5.95 -4.68
N LEU A 62 2.75 5.74 -3.54
CA LEU A 62 2.33 6.21 -2.21
C LEU A 62 2.51 7.72 -2.01
N GLN A 63 3.61 8.32 -2.49
CA GLN A 63 3.85 9.77 -2.36
C GLN A 63 2.73 10.60 -2.99
N VAL A 64 2.20 10.15 -4.13
CA VAL A 64 1.07 10.83 -4.79
C VAL A 64 -0.21 10.72 -3.97
N ASP A 65 -0.38 9.65 -3.18
CA ASP A 65 -1.52 9.52 -2.27
C ASP A 65 -1.33 10.34 -0.98
N ASP A 66 -0.12 10.38 -0.41
CA ASP A 66 0.19 11.18 0.79
C ASP A 66 0.16 12.69 0.52
N ALA A 67 0.63 13.13 -0.66
CA ALA A 67 0.57 14.54 -1.08
C ALA A 67 -0.86 15.10 -1.16
N ARG A 68 -1.89 14.23 -1.18
CA ARG A 68 -3.31 14.60 -1.18
C ARG A 68 -4.03 14.31 0.14
N VAL A 69 -3.33 13.90 1.19
CA VAL A 69 -3.90 13.87 2.54
C VAL A 69 -3.65 15.25 3.16
N PRO A 70 -4.63 16.19 3.15
CA PRO A 70 -4.52 17.35 4.01
C PRO A 70 -4.30 16.83 5.45
N LYS A 71 -3.30 17.36 6.16
CA LYS A 71 -3.04 17.15 7.59
C LYS A 71 -4.19 17.73 8.44
N GLY A 72 -5.43 17.36 8.16
CA GLY A 72 -6.62 17.91 8.77
C GLY A 72 -7.75 16.88 8.79
N LYS A 73 -8.25 16.60 10.01
CA LYS A 73 -9.40 15.77 10.39
C LYS A 73 -9.15 14.25 10.52
N ARG A 74 -8.47 13.86 11.60
CA ARG A 74 -9.06 12.82 12.48
C ARG A 74 -10.29 13.43 13.15
N ARG A 75 -11.45 13.37 12.49
CA ARG A 75 -12.73 13.56 13.17
C ARG A 75 -13.06 12.27 13.93
N LYS A 76 -13.21 12.43 15.24
CA LYS A 76 -13.74 11.50 16.24
C LYS A 76 -15.13 11.01 15.82
N ALA A 77 -15.38 9.69 15.84
CA ALA A 77 -16.63 9.06 16.30
C ALA A 77 -16.70 7.56 16.00
N ARG A 78 -16.73 6.73 17.05
CA ARG A 78 -17.90 5.88 17.32
C ARG A 78 -17.90 5.48 18.80
N GLY A 79 -18.87 6.02 19.53
CA GLY A 79 -19.29 5.47 20.81
C GLY A 79 -20.02 4.15 20.60
N GLY A 80 -20.11 3.37 21.68
CA GLY A 80 -20.83 2.09 21.71
C GLY A 80 -21.09 1.67 23.15
N ASN A 81 -22.18 2.19 23.68
CA ASN A 81 -22.90 1.86 24.91
C ASN A 81 -23.03 0.34 25.20
N ARG A 82 -22.79 -0.07 26.46
CA ARG A 82 -23.44 -1.17 27.21
C ARG A 82 -23.33 -0.74 28.68
N GLY A 83 -24.40 -0.48 29.41
CA GLY A 83 -25.54 -1.39 29.65
C GLY A 83 -25.36 -1.86 31.08
#